data_AF-A0A2F0AI44-F1
#
_entry.id   AF-A0A2F0AI44-F1
#
_cell.length_a   1.000
_cell.length_b   1.000
_cell.length_c   1.000
_cell.angle_alpha   90.00
_cell.angle_beta   90.00
_cell.angle_gamma   90.00
#
_symmetry.space_group_name_H-M   'P 1'
#
loop_
_entity.id
_entity.type
_entity.pdbx_description
1 polymer ?
#
loop_
_entity_poly.entity_id
_entity_poly.type
_entity_poly.pdbx_seq_one_letter_code
_entity_poly.pdbx_strand_id
1 'polypeptide(L)'
;MIRKYKGQCHCKKVTFDFFSKEIVTLLECNCSICLPYRYLHLIIENTKFHLNNDSDQLISYKFRTKVADHLFCKNCGVKSFYKPASHPNSVSINYNSIVNPPKIKEILSFDGKNWDQAVKDLKSDIN
;
A
#
# COMPACT_ATOMS: atom_id res chain seq x y z
N MET A 1 1.70 -1.28 -20.86
CA MET A 1 2.02 -2.71 -20.69
C MET A 1 2.13 -3.03 -19.19
N ILE A 2 2.02 -4.30 -18.80
CA ILE A 2 2.29 -4.75 -17.43
C ILE A 2 3.76 -5.13 -17.33
N ARG A 3 4.42 -4.72 -16.24
CA ARG A 3 5.83 -5.04 -15.95
C ARG A 3 6.01 -5.49 -14.51
N LYS A 4 7.09 -6.21 -14.27
CA LYS A 4 7.57 -6.56 -12.92
C LYS A 4 8.31 -5.37 -12.31
N TYR A 5 8.01 -5.07 -11.06
CA TYR A 5 8.64 -4.05 -10.23
C TYR A 5 9.12 -4.66 -8.92
N LYS A 6 10.06 -3.98 -8.26
CA LYS A 6 10.59 -4.36 -6.96
C LYS A 6 10.29 -3.27 -5.95
N GLY A 7 9.86 -3.65 -4.75
CA GLY A 7 9.81 -2.76 -3.60
C GLY A 7 10.66 -3.24 -2.44
N GLN A 8 11.08 -2.31 -1.60
CA GLN A 8 11.93 -2.59 -0.45
C GLN A 8 11.73 -1.56 0.67
N CYS A 9 11.94 -1.98 1.91
CA CYS A 9 12.16 -1.04 3.01
C CYS A 9 13.56 -0.39 2.91
N HIS A 10 13.82 0.62 3.74
CA HIS A 10 15.10 1.34 3.75
C HIS A 10 16.32 0.42 3.95
N CYS A 11 16.26 -0.48 4.92
CA CYS A 11 17.37 -1.41 5.21
C CYS A 11 17.39 -2.67 4.34
N LYS A 12 16.48 -2.77 3.35
CA LYS A 12 16.41 -3.89 2.38
C LYS A 12 16.15 -5.28 2.97
N LYS A 13 15.80 -5.38 4.26
CA LYS A 13 15.41 -6.66 4.90
C LYS A 13 14.01 -7.11 4.53
N VAL A 14 13.14 -6.17 4.17
CA VAL A 14 11.83 -6.45 3.58
C VAL A 14 11.92 -6.10 2.11
N THR A 15 11.86 -7.10 1.24
CA THR A 15 11.77 -6.90 -0.22
C THR A 15 10.63 -7.72 -0.80
N PHE A 16 10.05 -7.21 -1.88
CA PHE A 16 8.95 -7.87 -2.58
C PHE A 16 9.00 -7.52 -4.05
N ASP A 17 8.44 -8.40 -4.86
CA ASP A 17 8.20 -8.19 -6.27
C ASP A 17 6.70 -8.03 -6.52
N PHE A 18 6.33 -7.23 -7.54
CA PHE A 18 4.94 -7.11 -7.95
C PHE A 18 4.79 -6.78 -9.42
N PHE A 19 3.61 -7.04 -9.98
CA PHE A 19 3.27 -6.70 -11.36
C PHE A 19 2.30 -5.52 -11.41
N SER A 20 2.63 -4.50 -12.20
CA SER A 20 1.81 -3.29 -12.36
C SER A 20 1.90 -2.71 -13.77
N LYS A 21 0.98 -1.80 -14.10
CA LYS A 21 1.09 -0.93 -15.27
C LYS A 21 2.28 0.03 -15.11
N GLU A 22 2.83 0.45 -16.23
CA GLU A 22 3.92 1.45 -16.28
C GLU A 22 3.50 2.86 -15.86
N ILE A 23 2.21 3.15 -15.96
CA ILE A 23 1.59 4.42 -15.59
C ILE A 23 0.49 4.07 -14.58
N VAL A 24 0.53 4.66 -13.39
CA VAL A 24 -0.34 4.31 -12.27
C VAL A 24 -1.06 5.53 -11.69
N THR A 25 -2.25 5.28 -11.15
CA THR A 25 -2.98 6.23 -10.30
C THR A 25 -2.76 5.83 -8.85
N LEU A 26 -2.48 6.81 -8.00
CA LEU A 26 -2.21 6.61 -6.57
C LEU A 26 -3.34 7.22 -5.72
N LEU A 27 -3.52 6.73 -4.49
CA LEU A 27 -4.37 7.39 -3.51
C LEU A 27 -3.52 8.02 -2.40
N GLU A 28 -3.83 9.25 -2.03
CA GLU A 28 -3.27 9.90 -0.84
C GLU A 28 -4.36 10.01 0.24
N CYS A 29 -4.11 9.39 1.39
CA CYS A 29 -5.08 9.33 2.49
C CYS A 29 -4.72 10.28 3.64
N ASN A 30 -5.70 11.07 4.07
CA ASN A 30 -5.55 12.06 5.15
C ASN A 30 -5.79 11.51 6.58
N CYS A 31 -5.97 10.20 6.75
CA CYS A 31 -6.27 9.61 8.06
C CYS A 31 -5.06 9.64 9.01
N SER A 32 -5.31 9.50 10.30
CA SER A 32 -4.28 9.66 11.34
C SER A 32 -3.09 8.70 11.25
N ILE A 33 -3.22 7.54 10.59
CA ILE A 33 -2.10 6.60 10.37
C ILE A 33 -1.45 6.71 8.98
N CYS A 34 -2.13 7.30 7.99
CA CYS A 34 -1.56 7.46 6.65
C CYS A 34 -0.84 8.80 6.51
N LEU A 35 -1.42 9.87 7.07
CA LEU A 35 -0.92 11.23 6.95
C LEU A 35 0.52 11.39 7.48
N PRO A 36 0.91 10.86 8.67
CA PRO A 36 2.29 11.01 9.17
C PRO A 36 3.34 10.35 8.28
N TYR A 37 2.97 9.34 7.49
CA TYR A 37 3.86 8.64 6.57
C TYR A 37 3.86 9.23 5.16
N ARG A 38 3.00 10.24 4.90
CA ARG A 38 2.68 10.75 3.55
C ARG A 38 2.49 9.58 2.58
N TYR A 39 1.68 8.62 3.03
CA TYR A 39 1.58 7.31 2.39
C TYR A 39 0.87 7.42 1.04
N LEU A 40 1.57 7.08 -0.03
CA LEU A 40 1.01 7.03 -1.39
C LEU A 40 0.63 5.59 -1.70
N HIS A 41 -0.67 5.32 -1.69
CA HIS A 41 -1.23 3.99 -1.86
C HIS A 41 -1.22 3.58 -3.34
N LEU A 42 -0.43 2.55 -3.65
CA LEU A 42 -0.58 1.77 -4.89
C LEU A 42 -1.26 0.43 -4.55
N ILE A 43 -2.48 0.20 -5.02
CA ILE A 43 -3.25 -1.02 -4.75
C ILE A 43 -2.89 -2.08 -5.78
N ILE A 44 -2.43 -3.24 -5.30
CA ILE A 44 -2.04 -4.39 -6.13
C ILE A 44 -2.75 -5.64 -5.62
N GLU A 45 -3.38 -6.39 -6.52
CA GLU A 45 -3.98 -7.69 -6.21
C GLU A 45 -2.96 -8.65 -5.60
N ASN A 46 -3.39 -9.47 -4.63
CA ASN A 46 -2.51 -10.43 -3.96
C ASN A 46 -1.84 -11.40 -4.93
N THR A 47 -2.53 -11.78 -6.02
CA THR A 47 -2.01 -12.66 -7.08
C THR A 47 -0.84 -12.05 -7.87
N LYS A 48 -0.69 -10.72 -7.83
CA LYS A 48 0.35 -9.95 -8.51
C LYS A 48 1.46 -9.49 -7.57
N PHE A 49 1.44 -9.90 -6.31
CA PHE A 49 2.41 -9.50 -5.28
C PHE A 49 3.10 -10.73 -4.69
N HIS A 50 4.42 -10.63 -4.50
CA HIS A 50 5.23 -11.68 -3.92
C HIS A 50 6.22 -11.09 -2.92
N LEU A 51 6.12 -11.49 -1.65
CA LEU A 51 7.10 -11.13 -0.63
C LEU A 51 8.31 -12.06 -0.74
N ASN A 52 9.51 -11.51 -0.91
CA ASN A 52 10.71 -12.29 -1.19
C ASN A 52 11.42 -12.79 0.08
N ASN A 53 11.11 -12.20 1.24
CA ASN A 53 11.73 -12.50 2.53
C ASN A 53 10.69 -13.11 3.48
N ASP A 54 11.16 -13.82 4.50
CA ASP A 54 10.28 -14.31 5.55
C ASP A 54 9.58 -13.14 6.28
N SER A 55 8.37 -13.42 6.74
CA SER A 55 7.54 -12.47 7.49
C SER A 55 8.15 -12.08 8.85
N ASP A 56 9.24 -12.73 9.26
CA ASP A 56 9.95 -12.47 10.51
C ASP A 56 10.57 -11.05 10.57
N GLN A 57 10.77 -10.40 9.42
CA GLN A 57 11.24 -9.01 9.31
C GLN A 57 10.11 -7.97 9.45
N LEU A 58 8.86 -8.39 9.68
CA LEU A 58 7.68 -7.52 9.79
C LEU A 58 7.04 -7.54 11.19
N ILE A 59 6.73 -6.36 11.72
CA ILE A 59 5.81 -6.18 12.87
C ILE A 59 4.43 -5.80 12.33
N SER A 60 3.40 -6.48 12.84
CA SER A 60 1.99 -6.17 12.58
C SER A 60 1.46 -5.18 13.62
N TYR A 61 0.73 -4.18 13.15
CA TYR A 61 -0.06 -3.27 13.98
C TYR A 61 -1.48 -3.18 13.43
N LYS A 62 -2.45 -3.56 14.27
CA LYS A 62 -3.88 -3.59 13.97
C LYS A 62 -4.62 -2.75 14.99
N PHE A 63 -5.51 -1.89 14.54
CA PHE A 63 -6.33 -1.03 15.40
C PHE A 63 -7.75 -0.92 14.84
N ARG A 64 -8.66 -0.26 15.59
CA ARG A 64 -10.11 -0.19 15.28
C ARG A 64 -10.70 -1.59 15.04
N THR A 65 -11.19 -1.88 13.84
CA THR A 65 -11.82 -3.16 13.48
C THR A 65 -10.82 -4.32 13.40
N LYS A 66 -9.51 -4.04 13.49
CA LYS A 66 -8.41 -5.01 13.36
C LYS A 66 -8.38 -5.76 12.02
N VAL A 67 -9.09 -5.26 11.01
CA VAL A 67 -9.10 -5.82 9.65
C VAL A 67 -7.87 -5.37 8.86
N ALA A 68 -7.55 -4.07 8.90
CA ALA A 68 -6.33 -3.56 8.28
C ALA A 68 -5.11 -4.03 9.07
N ASP A 69 -4.14 -4.61 8.36
CA ASP A 69 -2.88 -5.12 8.93
C ASP A 69 -1.72 -4.23 8.47
N HIS A 70 -1.33 -3.26 9.31
CA HIS A 70 -0.21 -2.38 9.02
C HIS A 70 1.11 -3.07 9.33
N LEU A 71 1.95 -3.26 8.31
CA LEU A 71 3.18 -4.04 8.39
C LEU A 71 4.40 -3.12 8.33
N PHE A 72 5.26 -3.20 9.35
CA PHE A 72 6.44 -2.35 9.48
C PHE A 72 7.70 -3.20 9.53
N CYS A 73 8.78 -2.76 8.87
CA CYS A 73 10.06 -3.42 9.02
C CYS A 73 10.57 -3.32 10.47
N LYS A 74 10.87 -4.46 11.13
CA LYS A 74 11.34 -4.48 12.53
C LYS A 74 12.64 -3.71 12.75
N ASN A 75 13.46 -3.57 11.71
CA ASN A 75 14.78 -2.97 11.80
C ASN A 75 14.81 -1.47 11.50
N CYS A 76 13.98 -0.98 10.57
CA CYS A 76 14.02 0.43 10.15
C CYS A 76 12.68 1.16 10.26
N GLY A 77 11.61 0.50 10.72
CA GLY A 77 10.30 1.11 10.93
C GLY A 77 9.53 1.47 9.65
N VAL A 78 10.10 1.27 8.46
CA VAL A 78 9.43 1.61 7.19
C VAL A 78 8.23 0.68 6.95
N LYS A 79 7.07 1.30 6.69
CA LYS A 79 5.84 0.66 6.18
C LYS A 79 5.88 0.62 4.65
N SER A 80 6.55 -0.39 4.08
CA SER A 80 6.72 -0.48 2.62
C SER A 80 5.47 -1.03 1.91
N PHE A 81 4.64 -1.80 2.61
CA PHE A 81 3.31 -2.23 2.17
C PHE A 81 2.45 -2.57 3.38
N TYR A 82 1.15 -2.78 3.19
CA TYR A 82 0.25 -3.31 4.21
C TYR A 82 -0.98 -3.99 3.61
N LYS A 83 -1.79 -4.69 4.43
CA LYS A 83 -3.07 -5.27 3.99
C LYS A 83 -4.22 -4.31 4.34
N PRO A 84 -4.81 -3.59 3.38
CA PRO A 84 -5.88 -2.63 3.64
C PRO A 84 -7.21 -3.32 3.94
N ALA A 85 -8.03 -2.71 4.80
CA ALA A 85 -9.40 -3.18 5.05
C ALA A 85 -10.35 -2.92 3.87
N SER A 86 -10.11 -1.88 3.06
CA SER A 86 -10.97 -1.54 1.91
C SER A 86 -10.81 -2.49 0.72
N HIS A 87 -9.67 -3.18 0.61
CA HIS A 87 -9.37 -4.11 -0.48
C HIS A 87 -8.78 -5.41 0.08
N PRO A 88 -9.62 -6.33 0.60
CA PRO A 88 -9.16 -7.52 1.32
C PRO A 88 -8.33 -8.49 0.45
N ASN A 89 -8.54 -8.47 -0.87
CA ASN A 89 -7.80 -9.31 -1.84
C ASN A 89 -6.59 -8.59 -2.45
N SER A 90 -6.11 -7.53 -1.81
CA SER A 90 -5.00 -6.72 -2.32
C SER A 90 -4.04 -6.36 -1.20
N VAL A 91 -2.85 -5.96 -1.60
CA VAL A 91 -1.92 -5.20 -0.78
C VAL A 91 -1.94 -3.74 -1.22
N SER A 92 -1.69 -2.85 -0.27
CA SER A 92 -1.37 -1.47 -0.59
C SER A 92 0.13 -1.29 -0.41
N ILE A 93 0.83 -1.01 -1.49
CA ILE A 93 2.26 -0.70 -1.52
C ILE A 93 2.42 0.80 -1.28
N ASN A 94 3.43 1.18 -0.49
CA ASN A 94 3.86 2.55 -0.38
C ASN A 94 4.67 2.88 -1.64
N TYR A 95 4.15 3.74 -2.51
CA TYR A 95 4.82 4.08 -3.76
C TYR A 95 6.28 4.55 -3.54
N ASN A 96 6.53 5.26 -2.44
CA ASN A 96 7.86 5.75 -2.06
C ASN A 96 8.87 4.65 -1.68
N SER A 97 8.42 3.39 -1.58
CA SER A 97 9.26 2.22 -1.28
C SER A 97 9.55 1.35 -2.52
N ILE A 98 9.22 1.83 -3.72
CA ILE A 98 9.44 1.09 -4.98
C ILE A 98 10.79 1.52 -5.60
N VAL A 99 11.57 0.53 -6.03
CA VAL A 99 12.81 0.74 -6.78
C VAL A 99 12.44 0.96 -8.25
N ASN A 100 12.88 2.08 -8.83
CA ASN A 100 12.55 2.50 -10.21
C ASN A 100 11.04 2.44 -10.47
N PRO A 101 10.25 3.30 -9.80
CA PRO A 101 8.80 3.16 -9.77
C PRO A 101 8.12 3.41 -11.13
N PRO A 102 6.89 2.89 -11.33
CA PRO A 102 6.07 3.26 -12.48
C PRO A 102 5.78 4.77 -12.47
N LYS A 103 5.54 5.37 -13.63
CA LYS A 103 5.22 6.79 -13.75
C LYS A 103 3.86 7.08 -13.10
N ILE A 104 3.77 8.21 -12.39
CA ILE A 104 2.51 8.67 -11.82
C ILE A 104 1.69 9.35 -12.90
N LYS A 105 0.45 8.92 -13.09
CA LYS A 105 -0.55 9.64 -13.91
C LYS A 105 -1.18 10.75 -13.11
N GLU A 106 -1.68 10.40 -11.93
CA GLU A 106 -2.41 11.28 -11.03
C GLU A 106 -2.38 10.71 -9.61
N ILE A 107 -2.62 11.59 -8.63
CA ILE A 107 -2.77 11.25 -7.22
C ILE A 107 -4.15 11.73 -6.79
N LEU A 108 -5.03 10.79 -6.45
CA LEU A 108 -6.37 11.08 -5.99
C LEU A 108 -6.37 11.23 -4.46
N SER A 109 -7.07 12.25 -3.97
CA SER A 109 -7.25 12.42 -2.53
C SER A 109 -8.30 11.44 -2.01
N PHE A 110 -8.03 10.81 -0.87
CA PHE A 110 -8.96 9.94 -0.17
C PHE A 110 -9.20 10.47 1.25
N ASP A 111 -10.47 10.72 1.58
CA ASP A 111 -10.88 11.22 2.89
C ASP A 111 -10.99 10.10 3.92
N GLY A 112 -9.84 9.61 4.38
CA GLY A 112 -9.79 8.57 5.41
C GLY A 112 -10.15 9.06 6.82
N LYS A 113 -10.36 10.37 7.05
CA LYS A 113 -10.97 10.86 8.29
C LYS A 113 -12.46 10.51 8.34
N ASN A 114 -13.16 10.57 7.21
CA ASN A 114 -14.58 10.26 7.05
C ASN A 114 -14.80 8.93 6.31
N TRP A 115 -14.21 7.85 6.86
CA TRP A 115 -14.06 6.56 6.18
C TRP A 115 -15.36 5.94 5.66
N ASP A 116 -16.45 5.98 6.43
CA ASP A 116 -17.72 5.35 6.05
C ASP A 116 -18.34 5.97 4.79
N GLN A 117 -18.19 7.29 4.63
CA GLN A 117 -18.66 7.99 3.44
C GLN A 117 -17.69 7.75 2.27
N ALA A 118 -16.39 7.91 2.51
CA ALA A 118 -15.38 7.78 1.47
C ALA A 118 -15.34 6.39 0.82
N VAL A 119 -15.66 5.31 1.57
CA VAL A 119 -15.75 3.95 1.01
C VAL A 119 -17.01 3.75 0.16
N LYS A 120 -18.12 4.44 0.46
CA LYS A 120 -19.33 4.38 -0.38
C LYS A 120 -19.05 5.02 -1.73
N ASP A 121 -18.42 6.20 -1.72
CA ASP A 121 -18.11 6.96 -2.93
C ASP A 121 -17.11 6.20 -3.83
N LEU A 122 -16.11 5.53 -3.23
CA LEU A 122 -15.18 4.67 -3.97
C LEU A 122 -15.83 3.46 -4.64
N LYS A 123 -16.92 2.93 -4.07
CA LYS A 123 -17.64 1.78 -4.63
C LYS A 123 -18.62 2.20 -5.74
N SER A 124 -19.11 3.44 -5.74
CA SER A 124 -19.96 3.94 -6.83
C SER A 124 -19.18 4.24 -8.11
N ASP A 125 -17.88 4.54 -8.02
CA ASP A 125 -17.04 4.84 -9.20
C ASP A 125 -16.49 3.58 -9.91
N ILE A 126 -16.74 2.39 -9.35
CA ILE A 126 -16.26 1.09 -9.87
C ILE A 126 -17.40 0.27 -10.50
N ASN A 127 -18.66 0.72 -10.37
CA ASN A 127 -19.84 0.17 -11.05
C ASN A 127 -20.24 1.05 -12.24
#